data_AF-A0A660M4W5-F1
#
_entry.id   AF-A0A660M4W5-F1
#
_cell.length_a   1.000
_cell.length_b   1.000
_cell.length_c   1.000
_cell.angle_alpha   90.00
_cell.angle_beta   90.00
_cell.angle_gamma   90.00
#
_symmetry.space_group_name_H-M   'P 1'
#
loop_
_entity.id
_entity.type
_entity.pdbx_description
1 polymer ?
#
loop_
_entity_poly.entity_id
_entity_poly.type
_entity_poly.pdbx_seq_one_letter_code
_entity_poly.pdbx_strand_id
1 'polypeptide(L)'
;MLYLIVGKNSYVAEQELAKITQHAPVPAEHVDTQQLDAAGLAELVRGVSLFAVQRLIVLRRLSERPDLWEQLGQWAHNIPDETTLVLVEPGLDKRTKT
;
A
#
# COMPACT_ATOMS: atom_id res chain seq x y z
N MET A 1 -8.86 1.74 -4.58
CA MET A 1 -8.03 1.14 -5.66
C MET A 1 -6.70 0.60 -5.10
N LEU A 2 -6.18 -0.53 -5.60
CA LEU A 2 -4.95 -1.18 -5.11
C LEU A 2 -3.94 -1.41 -6.25
N TYR A 3 -2.70 -0.94 -6.08
CA TYR A 3 -1.56 -1.23 -6.94
C TYR A 3 -0.52 -2.07 -6.20
N LEU A 4 0.09 -3.02 -6.91
CA LEU A 4 1.17 -3.85 -6.39
C LEU A 4 2.36 -3.83 -7.36
N ILE A 5 3.42 -3.14 -6.97
CA ILE A 5 4.69 -3.07 -7.70
C ILE A 5 5.60 -4.15 -7.13
N VAL A 6 5.97 -5.13 -7.95
CA VAL A 6 6.84 -6.24 -7.53
C VAL A 6 8.10 -6.27 -8.36
N GLY A 7 9.26 -6.23 -7.70
CA GLY A 7 10.53 -6.39 -8.40
C GLY A 7 11.75 -6.09 -7.54
N LYS A 8 12.82 -6.86 -7.74
CA LYS A 8 14.08 -6.70 -7.01
C LYS A 8 14.85 -5.43 -7.39
N ASN A 9 14.54 -4.83 -8.54
CA ASN A 9 15.18 -3.62 -9.01
C ASN A 9 14.48 -2.39 -8.42
N SER A 10 15.06 -1.83 -7.36
CA SER A 10 14.51 -0.65 -6.69
C SER A 10 14.40 0.56 -7.61
N TYR A 11 15.33 0.77 -8.53
CA TYR A 11 15.28 1.90 -9.46
C TYR A 11 14.02 1.85 -10.34
N VAL A 12 13.73 0.68 -10.92
CA VAL A 12 12.54 0.50 -11.75
C VAL A 12 11.27 0.60 -10.90
N ALA A 13 11.27 0.04 -9.69
CA ALA A 13 10.13 0.16 -8.77
C ALA A 13 9.82 1.63 -8.43
N GLU A 14 10.84 2.45 -8.19
CA GLU A 14 10.67 3.89 -7.95
C GLU A 14 10.19 4.63 -9.21
N GLN A 15 10.64 4.23 -10.41
CA GLN A 15 10.11 4.79 -11.66
C GLN A 15 8.62 4.49 -11.86
N GLU A 16 8.18 3.26 -11.59
CA GLU A 16 6.75 2.90 -11.67
C GLU A 16 5.94 3.63 -10.59
N LEU A 17 6.46 3.72 -9.37
CA LEU A 17 5.82 4.50 -8.31
C LEU A 17 5.68 5.98 -8.71
N ALA A 18 6.72 6.57 -9.30
CA ALA A 18 6.70 7.96 -9.77
C ALA A 18 5.62 8.19 -10.85
N LYS A 19 5.38 7.22 -11.74
CA LYS A 19 4.29 7.32 -12.73
C LYS A 19 2.93 7.37 -12.03
N ILE A 20 2.72 6.56 -10.99
CA ILE A 20 1.47 6.56 -10.22
C ILE A 20 1.30 7.90 -9.50
N THR A 21 2.33 8.37 -8.80
CA THR A 21 2.26 9.62 -8.02
C THR A 21 2.12 10.86 -8.89
N GLN A 22 2.72 10.91 -10.08
CA GLN A 22 2.60 12.04 -11.01
C GLN A 22 1.18 12.24 -11.55
N HIS A 23 0.40 11.16 -11.70
CA HIS A 23 -0.99 11.22 -12.17
C HIS A 23 -1.99 11.34 -11.02
N ALA A 24 -1.53 11.24 -9.77
CA ALA A 24 -2.40 11.32 -8.61
C ALA A 24 -2.76 12.79 -8.31
N PRO A 25 -4.02 13.07 -7.96
CA PRO A 25 -4.49 14.42 -7.61
C PRO A 25 -4.03 14.89 -6.23
N VAL A 26 -3.46 13.99 -5.42
CA VAL A 26 -3.01 14.23 -4.05
C VAL A 26 -1.58 13.70 -3.84
N PRO A 27 -0.80 14.31 -2.94
CA PRO A 27 0.54 13.81 -2.62
C PRO A 27 0.48 12.41 -1.98
N ALA A 28 1.55 11.64 -2.18
CA ALA A 28 1.69 10.31 -1.59
C ALA A 28 2.05 10.37 -0.10
N GLU A 29 1.28 9.67 0.72
CA GLU A 29 1.54 9.38 2.13
C GLU A 29 2.45 8.14 2.20
N HIS A 30 3.74 8.35 2.47
CA HIS A 30 4.68 7.25 2.69
C HIS A 30 4.64 6.80 4.14
N VAL A 31 4.16 5.58 4.38
CA VAL A 31 4.07 5.01 5.73
C VAL A 31 5.23 4.06 5.97
N ASP A 32 5.90 4.22 7.11
CA ASP A 32 6.92 3.28 7.57
C ASP A 32 6.25 2.00 8.08
N THR A 33 6.42 0.91 7.34
CA THR A 33 5.85 -0.41 7.66
C THR A 33 6.50 -1.06 8.88
N GLN A 34 7.69 -0.61 9.31
CA GLN A 34 8.33 -1.13 10.53
C GLN A 34 7.66 -0.62 11.80
N GLN A 35 7.12 0.59 11.75
CA GLN A 35 6.38 1.23 12.85
C GLN A 35 4.87 0.98 12.78
N LEU A 36 4.40 0.32 11.71
CA LEU A 36 3.00 0.02 11.50
C LEU A 36 2.57 -1.20 12.34
N ASP A 37 1.42 -1.06 13.00
CA ASP A 37 0.72 -2.15 13.67
C ASP A 37 -0.62 -2.46 12.98
N ALA A 38 -1.33 -3.46 13.50
CA ALA A 38 -2.62 -3.90 12.93
C ALA A 38 -3.70 -2.80 12.99
N ALA A 39 -3.68 -1.95 14.03
CA ALA A 39 -4.64 -0.88 14.19
C ALA A 39 -4.37 0.26 13.19
N GLY A 40 -3.11 0.65 13.02
CA GLY A 40 -2.69 1.61 12.00
C GLY A 40 -2.97 1.11 10.60
N LEU A 41 -2.69 -0.16 10.29
CA LEU A 41 -3.05 -0.74 8.99
C LEU A 41 -4.57 -0.69 8.74
N ALA A 42 -5.37 -1.02 9.76
CA ALA A 42 -6.82 -0.92 9.70
C ALA A 42 -7.30 0.51 9.42
N GLU A 43 -6.69 1.51 10.04
CA GLU A 43 -6.99 2.93 9.81
C GLU A 43 -6.61 3.37 8.39
N LEU A 44 -5.47 2.92 7.87
CA LEU A 44 -5.04 3.24 6.49
C LEU A 44 -5.96 2.61 5.44
N VAL A 45 -6.37 1.36 5.66
CA VAL A 45 -7.13 0.56 4.68
C VAL A 45 -8.63 0.83 4.76
N ARG A 46 -9.19 0.99 5.95
CA ARG A 46 -10.65 1.12 6.18
C ARG A 46 -11.07 2.47 6.73
N GLY A 47 -10.12 3.31 7.16
CA GLY A 47 -10.41 4.63 7.68
C GLY A 47 -10.93 5.54 6.57
N VAL A 48 -12.12 6.09 6.77
CA VAL A 48 -12.65 7.16 5.94
C VAL A 48 -12.08 8.47 6.47
N SER A 49 -11.31 9.18 5.64
CA SER A 49 -10.83 10.50 6.02
C SER A 49 -11.99 11.49 5.96
N LEU A 50 -12.27 12.18 7.07
CA LEU A 50 -13.28 13.24 7.12
C LEU A 50 -12.83 14.52 6.40
N PHE A 51 -11.53 14.66 6.13
CA PHE A 51 -10.93 15.88 5.58
C PHE A 51 -10.34 15.70 4.18
N ALA A 52 -9.88 14.49 3.84
CA ALA A 52 -9.28 14.20 2.55
C ALA A 52 -10.29 13.50 1.65
N VAL A 53 -10.63 14.15 0.54
CA VAL A 53 -11.53 13.61 -0.50
C VAL A 53 -10.91 12.41 -1.19
N GLN A 54 -9.57 12.36 -1.28
CA GLN A 54 -8.80 11.27 -1.87
C GLN A 54 -7.48 11.09 -1.11
N ARG A 55 -6.99 9.85 -1.03
CA ARG A 55 -5.71 9.51 -0.39
C ARG A 55 -4.87 8.64 -1.31
N LEU A 56 -3.55 8.86 -1.29
CA LEU A 56 -2.58 7.98 -1.94
C LEU A 56 -1.62 7.47 -0.88
N ILE A 57 -1.71 6.20 -0.51
CA ILE A 57 -0.91 5.60 0.56
C ILE A 57 0.11 4.66 -0.09
N VAL A 58 1.38 4.80 0.30
CA VAL A 58 2.46 3.95 -0.19
C VAL A 58 3.05 3.15 0.96
N LEU A 59 2.96 1.82 0.87
CA LEU A 59 3.59 0.87 1.79
C LEU A 59 4.73 0.16 1.06
N ARG A 60 5.90 0.10 1.68
CA ARG A 60 7.05 -0.65 1.16
C ARG A 60 7.29 -1.88 2.01
N ARG A 61 7.57 -3.02 1.38
CA ARG A 61 8.01 -4.25 2.06
C ARG A 61 7.03 -4.74 3.14
N LEU A 62 5.72 -4.53 2.95
CA LEU A 62 4.74 -5.01 3.92
C LEU A 62 4.75 -6.55 3.97
N SER A 63 5.15 -7.21 2.89
CA SER A 63 5.27 -8.67 2.85
C SER A 63 6.32 -9.23 3.82
N GLU A 64 7.27 -8.41 4.30
CA GLU A 64 8.22 -8.77 5.37
C GLU A 64 7.55 -8.85 6.76
N ARG A 65 6.29 -8.42 6.87
CA ARG A 65 5.41 -8.50 8.05
C ARG A 65 4.25 -9.45 7.76
N PRO A 66 4.41 -10.78 7.90
CA PRO A 66 3.38 -11.75 7.54
C PRO A 66 2.04 -11.54 8.25
N ASP A 67 2.10 -11.06 9.50
CA ASP A 67 0.95 -10.71 10.34
C ASP A 67 0.09 -9.60 9.69
N LEU A 68 0.74 -8.55 9.19
CA LEU A 68 0.07 -7.42 8.55
C LEU A 68 -0.31 -7.74 7.09
N TRP A 69 0.53 -8.50 6.39
CA TRP A 69 0.27 -8.91 5.01
C TRP A 69 -1.00 -9.77 4.90
N GLU A 70 -1.18 -10.73 5.81
CA GLU A 70 -2.38 -11.56 5.87
C GLU A 70 -3.64 -10.74 6.18
N GLN A 71 -3.55 -9.80 7.13
CA GLN A 71 -4.64 -8.89 7.45
C GLN A 71 -5.01 -7.99 6.27
N LEU A 72 -4.01 -7.45 5.55
CA LEU A 72 -4.27 -6.66 4.36
C LEU A 72 -5.02 -7.47 3.30
N GLY A 73 -4.63 -8.73 3.07
CA GLY A 73 -5.32 -9.63 2.15
C GLY A 73 -6.79 -9.82 2.52
N GLN A 74 -7.11 -9.94 3.82
CA GLN A 74 -8.49 -10.01 4.31
C GLN A 74 -9.26 -8.71 4.10
N TRP A 75 -8.59 -7.56 4.01
CA TRP A 75 -9.22 -6.24 3.91
C TRP A 75 -9.10 -5.59 2.54
N ALA A 76 -8.43 -6.22 1.58
CA ALA A 76 -8.17 -5.64 0.26
C ALA A 76 -9.46 -5.22 -0.47
N HIS A 77 -10.57 -5.92 -0.22
CA HIS A 77 -11.89 -5.60 -0.77
C HIS A 77 -12.61 -4.45 -0.04
N ASN A 78 -12.12 -4.02 1.12
CA ASN A 78 -12.68 -2.95 1.94
C ASN A 78 -11.95 -1.62 1.79
N ILE A 79 -10.99 -1.53 0.85
CA ILE A 79 -10.30 -0.27 0.55
C ILE A 79 -11.31 0.70 -0.07
N PRO A 80 -11.56 1.87 0.53
CA PRO A 80 -12.44 2.89 -0.04
C PRO A 80 -12.04 3.27 -1.47
N ASP A 81 -13.01 3.66 -2.29
CA ASP A 81 -12.75 4.07 -3.67
C ASP A 81 -11.87 5.33 -3.75
N GLU A 82 -11.98 6.17 -2.74
CA GLU A 82 -11.19 7.40 -2.56
C GLU A 82 -9.74 7.12 -2.15
N THR A 83 -9.44 5.91 -1.66
CA THR A 83 -8.12 5.50 -1.21
C THR A 83 -7.42 4.71 -2.31
N THR A 84 -6.30 5.22 -2.78
CA THR A 84 -5.35 4.49 -3.60
C THR A 84 -4.24 3.95 -2.71
N LEU A 85 -4.16 2.63 -2.60
CA LEU A 85 -3.09 1.95 -1.88
C LEU A 85 -2.06 1.43 -2.89
N VAL A 86 -0.78 1.73 -2.67
CA VAL A 86 0.34 1.24 -3.48
C VAL A 86 1.27 0.42 -2.60
N LEU A 87 1.43 -0.85 -2.92
CA LEU A 87 2.37 -1.76 -2.29
C LEU A 87 3.62 -1.86 -3.17
N VAL A 88 4.80 -1.67 -2.58
CA VAL A 88 6.09 -1.82 -3.27
C VAL A 88 6.89 -2.93 -2.62
N GLU A 89 6.99 -4.06 -3.31
CA GLU A 89 7.56 -5.29 -2.78
C GLU A 89 8.78 -5.73 -3.62
N PRO A 90 9.95 -6.01 -3.00
CA PRO A 90 11.12 -6.52 -3.72
C PRO A 90 10.90 -7.92 -4.30
N GLY A 91 9.93 -8.64 -3.74
CA GLY A 91 9.45 -9.94 -4.18
C GLY A 91 8.29 -10.36 -3.29
N LEU A 92 7.41 -11.20 -3.81
CA LEU A 92 6.34 -11.82 -3.04
C LEU A 92 6.80 -13.20 -2.59
N ASP A 93 6.63 -13.52 -1.31
CA ASP A 93 6.84 -14.89 -0.81
C ASP A 93 5.85 -15.85 -1.52
N LYS A 94 6.26 -17.11 -1.71
CA LYS A 94 5.43 -18.20 -2.27
C LYS A 94 4.11 -18.45 -1.51
N ARG A 95 3.96 -17.90 -0.30
CA ARG A 95 2.74 -17.93 0.49
C ARG A 95 1.68 -16.91 0.06
N THR A 96 2.01 -16.02 -0.88
CA THR A 96 1.05 -15.05 -1.44
C THR A 96 0.05 -15.81 -2.31
N LYS A 97 -1.17 -16.02 -1.79
CA LYS A 97 -2.25 -16.64 -2.55
C LYS A 97 -2.87 -15.61 -3.47
N THR A 98 -2.96 -15.97 -4.76
CA THR A 98 -3.57 -15.17 -5.82
C THR A 98 -5.08 -15.35 -5.85
#